data_AF-A0A1A9Z1K3-F1
#
_entry.id   AF-A0A1A9Z1K3-F1
#
_cell.length_a   1.000
_cell.length_b   1.000
_cell.length_c   1.000
_cell.angle_alpha   90.00
_cell.angle_beta   90.00
_cell.angle_gamma   90.00
#
_symmetry.space_group_name_H-M   'P 1'
#
loop_
_entity.id
_entity.type
_entity.pdbx_description
1 polymer ?
#
loop_
_entity_poly.entity_id
_entity_poly.type
_entity_poly.pdbx_seq_one_letter_code
_entity_poly.pdbx_strand_id
1 'polypeptide(L)'
;MDTLVLNTHFLEKICPFDLGYKSVSVNLSDLAAVGASPKWLLLSLTMPFINEFWIDKYSKGLFHHLNIFNVKLIGGDLSTLGDSAAGLSILMDNLCITDKISKNYLIKRHTRPVPRIHEGIVLRHLVNAACDISDGTVVDLQNILNNSQCGAKIYLDRLPISSYLLNNVEYKQAISFALYGGEDYEL
;
A
#
# COMPACT_ATOMS: atom_id res chain seq x y z
N MET A 1 -13.98 -5.56 -3.05
CA MET A 1 -12.54 -5.27 -3.23
C MET A 1 -11.87 -6.60 -3.36
N ASP A 2 -11.29 -6.80 -4.52
CA ASP A 2 -10.62 -8.03 -4.91
C ASP A 2 -9.11 -7.84 -4.92
N THR A 3 -8.41 -8.89 -4.54
CA THR A 3 -6.95 -8.96 -4.57
C THR A 3 -6.53 -9.95 -5.64
N LEU A 4 -5.62 -9.54 -6.53
CA LEU A 4 -5.00 -10.44 -7.50
C LEU A 4 -3.63 -10.88 -6.98
N VAL A 5 -3.46 -12.18 -6.80
CA VAL A 5 -2.26 -12.80 -6.22
C VAL A 5 -1.55 -13.66 -7.27
N LEU A 6 -0.23 -13.51 -7.38
CA LEU A 6 0.61 -14.31 -8.27
C LEU A 6 0.47 -15.82 -7.96
N ASN A 7 0.44 -16.65 -8.99
CA ASN A 7 0.22 -18.11 -8.95
C ASN A 7 -1.15 -18.55 -8.40
N THR A 8 -2.05 -17.61 -8.09
CA THR A 8 -3.45 -17.90 -7.72
C THR A 8 -4.41 -17.32 -8.76
N HIS A 9 -4.28 -16.03 -9.07
CA HIS A 9 -5.19 -15.30 -9.95
C HIS A 9 -4.58 -14.96 -11.31
N PHE A 10 -3.25 -14.96 -11.39
CA PHE A 10 -2.45 -14.74 -12.60
C PHE A 10 -1.10 -15.45 -12.48
N LEU A 11 -0.44 -15.68 -13.61
CA LEU A 11 0.88 -16.31 -13.67
C LEU A 11 1.96 -15.26 -13.97
N GLU A 12 3.23 -15.56 -13.66
CA GLU A 12 4.36 -14.65 -13.89
C GLU A 12 4.47 -14.16 -15.33
N LYS A 13 4.03 -14.98 -16.29
CA LYS A 13 4.08 -14.68 -17.72
C LYS A 13 2.96 -13.75 -18.21
N ILE A 14 2.04 -13.33 -17.33
CA ILE A 14 0.96 -12.44 -17.74
C ILE A 14 1.53 -11.13 -18.29
N CYS A 15 0.93 -10.62 -19.37
CA CYS A 15 1.23 -9.28 -19.84
C CYS A 15 0.83 -8.28 -18.73
N PRO A 16 1.73 -7.37 -18.29
CA PRO A 16 1.41 -6.43 -17.22
C PRO A 16 0.21 -5.53 -17.55
N PHE A 17 0.06 -5.15 -18.84
CA PHE A 17 -1.10 -4.40 -19.32
C PHE A 17 -2.41 -5.15 -19.05
N ASP A 18 -2.47 -6.42 -19.43
CA ASP A 18 -3.67 -7.24 -19.23
C ASP A 18 -3.96 -7.45 -17.74
N LEU A 19 -2.91 -7.55 -16.91
CA LEU A 19 -3.08 -7.60 -15.46
C LEU A 19 -3.66 -6.29 -14.92
N GLY A 20 -3.15 -5.13 -15.33
CA GLY A 20 -3.68 -3.82 -14.93
C GLY A 20 -5.14 -3.64 -15.34
N TYR A 21 -5.49 -4.05 -16.56
CA TYR A 21 -6.87 -4.09 -17.04
C TYR A 21 -7.74 -4.98 -16.13
N LYS A 22 -7.29 -6.21 -15.89
CA LYS A 22 -7.99 -7.19 -15.05
C LYS A 22 -8.21 -6.69 -13.62
N SER A 23 -7.23 -6.01 -13.02
CA SER A 23 -7.33 -5.42 -11.66
C SER A 23 -8.53 -4.48 -11.50
N VAL A 24 -8.85 -3.72 -12.54
CA VAL A 24 -10.03 -2.84 -12.54
C VAL A 24 -11.30 -3.67 -12.80
N SER A 25 -11.27 -4.54 -13.81
CA SER A 25 -12.44 -5.31 -14.24
C SER A 25 -13.06 -6.14 -13.12
N VAL A 26 -12.25 -6.82 -12.30
CA VAL A 26 -12.75 -7.66 -11.20
C VAL A 26 -13.52 -6.81 -10.17
N ASN A 27 -12.94 -5.69 -9.74
CA ASN A 27 -13.57 -4.78 -8.78
C ASN A 27 -14.83 -4.09 -9.35
N LEU A 28 -14.86 -3.77 -10.64
CA LEU A 28 -16.05 -3.17 -11.27
C LEU A 28 -17.17 -4.18 -11.48
N SER A 29 -16.85 -5.47 -11.64
CA SER A 29 -17.87 -6.52 -11.79
C SER A 29 -18.75 -6.62 -10.54
N ASP A 30 -18.16 -6.52 -9.35
CA ASP A 30 -18.91 -6.49 -8.08
C ASP A 30 -19.89 -5.32 -8.01
N LEU A 31 -19.46 -4.13 -8.43
CA LEU A 31 -20.29 -2.93 -8.44
C LEU A 31 -21.40 -3.02 -9.49
N ALA A 32 -21.10 -3.61 -10.65
CA ALA A 32 -22.10 -3.86 -11.69
C ALA A 32 -23.18 -4.83 -11.22
N ALA A 33 -22.83 -5.88 -10.47
CA ALA A 33 -23.76 -6.88 -9.96
C ALA A 33 -24.84 -6.30 -9.03
N VAL A 34 -24.56 -5.17 -8.38
CA VAL A 34 -25.50 -4.46 -7.48
C VAL A 34 -26.07 -3.18 -8.11
N GLY A 35 -25.80 -2.92 -9.39
CA GLY A 35 -26.29 -1.74 -10.10
C GLY A 35 -25.67 -0.41 -9.64
N ALA A 36 -24.50 -0.45 -8.99
CA ALA A 36 -23.81 0.75 -8.53
C ALA A 36 -23.03 1.44 -9.65
N SER A 37 -22.95 2.77 -9.61
CA SER A 37 -22.09 3.55 -10.50
C SER A 37 -20.71 3.75 -9.85
N PRO A 38 -19.64 3.16 -10.38
CA PRO A 38 -18.30 3.32 -9.82
C PRO A 38 -17.78 4.75 -10.02
N LYS A 39 -17.05 5.28 -9.04
CA LYS A 39 -16.47 6.63 -9.09
C LYS A 39 -14.98 6.66 -8.86
N TRP A 40 -14.52 5.90 -7.89
CA TRP A 40 -13.14 5.93 -7.43
C TRP A 40 -12.58 4.53 -7.21
N LEU A 41 -11.27 4.39 -7.38
CA LEU A 41 -10.50 3.18 -7.11
C LEU A 41 -9.27 3.55 -6.25
N LEU A 42 -8.90 2.65 -5.35
CA LEU A 42 -7.64 2.66 -4.60
C LEU A 42 -6.81 1.45 -5.03
N LEU A 43 -5.50 1.62 -5.22
CA LEU A 43 -4.60 0.55 -5.68
C LEU A 43 -3.50 0.28 -4.65
N SER A 44 -3.54 -0.87 -3.98
CA SER A 44 -2.36 -1.38 -3.27
C SER A 44 -1.63 -2.38 -4.16
N LEU A 45 -0.34 -2.14 -4.40
CA LEU A 45 0.49 -2.98 -5.26
C LEU A 45 1.75 -3.41 -4.50
N THR A 46 1.86 -4.70 -4.20
CA THR A 46 3.05 -5.28 -3.59
C THR A 46 3.87 -6.00 -4.65
N MET A 47 5.16 -5.68 -4.76
CA MET A 47 6.10 -6.35 -5.66
C MET A 47 7.40 -6.71 -4.92
N PRO A 48 8.01 -7.87 -5.19
CA PRO A 48 9.25 -8.28 -4.53
C PRO A 48 10.46 -7.41 -4.92
N PHE A 49 10.41 -6.80 -6.10
CA PHE A 49 11.40 -5.84 -6.60
C PHE A 49 10.74 -4.88 -7.58
N ILE A 50 11.28 -3.67 -7.69
CA ILE A 50 10.78 -2.64 -8.61
C ILE A 50 11.22 -2.98 -10.04
N ASN A 51 10.28 -2.89 -10.99
CA ASN A 51 10.54 -3.04 -12.42
C ASN A 51 9.77 -1.96 -13.20
N GLU A 52 10.49 -0.93 -13.67
CA GLU A 52 9.89 0.24 -14.34
C GLU A 52 9.08 -0.13 -15.58
N PHE A 53 9.61 -1.02 -16.44
CA PHE A 53 8.91 -1.47 -17.64
C PHE A 53 7.59 -2.17 -17.30
N TRP A 54 7.61 -2.98 -16.25
CA TRP A 54 6.42 -3.66 -15.77
C TRP A 54 5.38 -2.66 -15.25
N ILE A 55 5.80 -1.70 -14.41
CA ILE A 55 4.93 -0.67 -13.82
C ILE A 55 4.30 0.21 -14.91
N ASP A 56 5.08 0.65 -15.90
CA ASP A 56 4.60 1.43 -17.04
C ASP A 56 3.54 0.64 -17.84
N LYS A 57 3.79 -0.64 -18.13
CA LYS A 57 2.82 -1.48 -18.85
C LYS A 57 1.56 -1.74 -18.03
N TYR A 58 1.71 -2.03 -16.74
CA TYR A 58 0.60 -2.26 -15.82
C TYR A 58 -0.29 -1.03 -15.69
N SER A 59 0.31 0.13 -15.41
CA SER A 59 -0.42 1.39 -15.28
C SER A 59 -1.17 1.75 -16.56
N LYS A 60 -0.58 1.55 -17.74
CA LYS A 60 -1.28 1.74 -19.03
C LYS A 60 -2.55 0.89 -19.14
N GLY A 61 -2.50 -0.37 -18.74
CA GLY A 61 -3.68 -1.26 -18.74
C GLY A 61 -4.75 -0.84 -17.74
N LEU A 62 -4.32 -0.49 -16.53
CA LEU A 62 -5.18 0.03 -15.47
C LEU A 62 -5.93 1.29 -15.92
N PHE A 63 -5.20 2.31 -16.40
CA PHE A 63 -5.78 3.59 -16.82
C PHE A 63 -6.63 3.47 -18.08
N HIS A 64 -6.24 2.61 -19.02
CA HIS A 64 -7.08 2.31 -20.18
C HIS A 64 -8.49 1.88 -19.73
N HIS A 65 -8.57 0.98 -18.76
CA HIS A 65 -9.85 0.47 -18.27
C HIS A 65 -10.60 1.48 -17.39
N LEU A 66 -9.90 2.17 -16.47
CA LEU A 66 -10.50 3.23 -15.64
C LEU A 66 -11.17 4.31 -16.50
N ASN A 67 -10.54 4.74 -17.59
CA ASN A 67 -11.06 5.75 -18.50
C ASN A 67 -12.33 5.31 -19.22
N ILE A 68 -12.43 4.03 -19.62
CA ILE A 68 -13.64 3.47 -20.26
C ILE A 68 -14.86 3.63 -19.34
N PHE A 69 -14.69 3.41 -18.03
CA PHE A 69 -15.79 3.45 -17.06
C PHE A 69 -15.91 4.78 -16.32
N ASN A 70 -15.10 5.80 -16.69
CA ASN A 70 -15.04 7.09 -16.02
C ASN A 70 -14.81 6.98 -14.49
N VAL A 71 -13.95 6.03 -14.10
CA VAL A 71 -13.54 5.78 -12.71
C VAL A 71 -12.18 6.41 -12.51
N LYS A 72 -11.97 7.09 -11.38
CA LYS A 72 -10.68 7.73 -11.08
C LYS A 72 -9.88 6.91 -10.08
N LEU A 73 -8.60 6.67 -10.36
CA LEU A 73 -7.66 6.23 -9.33
C LEU A 73 -7.39 7.44 -8.41
N ILE A 74 -7.60 7.28 -7.10
CA ILE A 74 -7.47 8.40 -6.15
C ILE A 74 -6.38 8.20 -5.09
N GLY A 75 -5.70 7.05 -5.09
CA GLY A 75 -4.64 6.74 -4.14
C GLY A 75 -4.24 5.27 -4.17
N GLY A 76 -3.28 4.91 -3.34
CA GLY A 76 -2.71 3.57 -3.32
C GLY A 76 -1.61 3.41 -2.26
N ASP A 77 -1.00 2.23 -2.20
CA ASP A 77 0.15 1.93 -1.32
C ASP A 77 1.12 0.99 -2.05
N LEU A 78 2.43 1.17 -1.83
CA LEU A 78 3.53 0.40 -2.42
C LEU A 78 4.45 -0.26 -1.38
N SER A 79 4.11 -0.32 -0.09
CA SER A 79 5.07 -0.60 0.98
C SER A 79 4.54 -1.31 2.23
N THR A 80 5.36 -1.44 3.29
CA THR A 80 4.96 -2.02 4.60
C THR A 80 4.94 -0.98 5.71
N LEU A 81 3.89 -1.02 6.54
CA LEU A 81 3.61 -0.07 7.61
C LEU A 81 3.94 -0.63 9.00
N GLY A 82 4.36 0.25 9.91
CA GLY A 82 4.59 -0.06 11.33
C GLY A 82 5.95 -0.70 11.64
N ASP A 83 6.78 -0.94 10.62
CA ASP A 83 8.10 -1.55 10.80
C ASP A 83 9.05 -0.62 11.56
N SER A 84 8.98 0.69 11.29
CA SER A 84 9.80 1.69 11.97
C SER A 84 9.43 1.79 13.46
N ALA A 85 8.14 1.88 13.79
CA ALA A 85 7.66 1.91 15.17
C ALA A 85 8.04 0.65 15.97
N ALA A 86 8.00 -0.53 15.32
CA ALA A 86 8.49 -1.76 15.92
C ALA A 86 10.01 -1.72 16.14
N GLY A 87 10.78 -1.21 15.16
CA GLY A 87 12.22 -0.99 15.27
C GLY A 87 12.61 -0.11 16.46
N LEU A 88 11.93 1.01 16.63
CA LEU A 88 12.10 1.91 17.78
C LEU A 88 11.76 1.20 19.09
N SER A 89 10.64 0.49 19.14
CA SER A 89 10.22 -0.25 20.33
C SER A 89 11.25 -1.29 20.78
N ILE A 90 11.96 -1.92 19.84
CA ILE A 90 13.07 -2.84 20.13
C ILE A 90 14.27 -2.10 20.69
N LEU A 91 14.63 -0.93 20.13
CA LEU A 91 15.75 -0.12 20.61
C LEU A 91 15.52 0.46 22.00
N MET A 92 14.26 0.68 22.37
CA MET A 92 13.83 1.14 23.70
C MET A 92 13.65 -0.01 24.70
N ASP A 93 13.97 -1.25 24.33
CA ASP A 93 13.74 -2.46 25.14
C ASP A 93 12.26 -2.72 25.53
N ASN A 94 11.32 -2.07 24.83
CA ASN A 94 9.88 -2.24 25.01
C ASN A 94 9.31 -3.43 24.21
N LEU A 95 10.08 -3.94 23.23
CA LEU A 95 9.72 -5.10 22.43
C LEU A 95 10.90 -6.07 22.29
N CYS A 96 10.71 -7.31 22.74
CA CYS A 96 11.73 -8.35 22.64
C CYS A 96 11.43 -9.29 21.47
N ILE A 97 12.29 -9.27 20.45
CA ILE A 97 12.24 -10.20 19.31
C ILE A 97 13.47 -11.11 19.35
N THR A 98 13.23 -12.43 19.37
CA THR A 98 14.28 -13.46 19.42
C THR A 98 14.91 -13.71 18.05
N ASP A 99 14.12 -13.63 16.97
CA ASP A 99 14.62 -13.77 15.61
C ASP A 99 15.53 -12.59 15.24
N LYS A 100 16.82 -12.86 15.10
CA LYS A 100 17.83 -11.83 14.78
C LYS A 100 17.60 -11.20 13.41
N ILE A 101 17.04 -11.94 12.44
CA ILE A 101 16.81 -11.42 11.10
C ILE A 101 15.73 -10.35 11.14
N SER A 102 14.56 -10.68 11.69
CA SER A 102 13.45 -9.75 11.88
C SER A 102 13.85 -8.57 12.76
N LYS A 103 14.54 -8.83 13.88
CA LYS A 103 15.05 -7.78 14.76
C LYS A 103 15.94 -6.78 14.01
N ASN A 104 16.92 -7.25 13.25
CA ASN A 104 17.82 -6.39 12.49
C ASN A 104 17.09 -5.64 11.37
N TYR A 105 16.14 -6.30 10.69
CA TYR A 105 15.31 -5.67 9.67
C TYR A 105 14.50 -4.49 10.23
N LEU A 106 13.75 -4.71 11.32
CA LEU A 106 12.89 -3.70 11.94
C LEU A 106 13.72 -2.53 12.50
N ILE A 107 14.81 -2.81 13.22
CA ILE A 107 15.75 -1.77 13.68
C ILE A 107 16.29 -0.95 12.49
N LYS A 108 16.62 -1.61 11.37
CA LYS A 108 17.12 -0.92 10.18
C LYS A 108 16.05 -0.02 9.55
N ARG A 109 14.79 -0.44 9.54
CA ARG A 109 13.68 0.39 9.02
C ARG A 109 13.55 1.71 9.77
N HIS A 110 13.72 1.69 11.09
CA HIS A 110 13.75 2.91 11.91
C HIS A 110 15.05 3.72 11.76
N THR A 111 16.21 3.07 11.85
CA THR A 111 17.51 3.78 11.88
C THR A 111 18.01 4.24 10.51
N ARG A 112 17.50 3.65 9.43
CA ARG A 112 17.92 3.90 8.05
C ARG A 112 16.70 3.81 7.11
N PRO A 113 15.72 4.72 7.26
CA PRO A 113 14.57 4.76 6.36
C PRO A 113 15.04 5.05 4.92
N VAL A 114 14.30 4.52 3.95
CA VAL A 114 14.59 4.68 2.53
C VAL A 114 13.50 5.55 1.92
N PRO A 115 13.81 6.80 1.50
CA PRO A 115 12.79 7.68 0.94
C PRO A 115 12.34 7.19 -0.45
N ARG A 116 11.03 7.27 -0.69
CA ARG A 116 10.37 6.80 -1.92
C ARG A 116 10.42 7.83 -3.06
N ILE A 117 11.62 8.33 -3.37
CA ILE A 117 11.83 9.42 -4.33
C ILE A 117 11.37 9.02 -5.73
N HIS A 118 11.74 7.82 -6.18
CA HIS A 118 11.42 7.35 -7.53
C HIS A 118 9.92 7.11 -7.67
N GLU A 119 9.31 6.46 -6.68
CA GLU A 119 7.88 6.20 -6.60
C GLU A 119 7.10 7.51 -6.60
N GLY A 120 7.51 8.50 -5.81
CA GLY A 120 6.91 9.83 -5.81
C GLY A 120 6.97 10.52 -7.18
N ILE A 121 8.10 10.41 -7.91
CA ILE A 121 8.24 10.93 -9.28
C ILE A 121 7.27 10.25 -10.25
N VAL A 122 7.11 8.93 -10.14
CA VAL A 122 6.20 8.16 -10.99
C VAL A 122 4.74 8.47 -10.65
N LEU A 123 4.40 8.52 -9.36
CA LEU A 123 3.03 8.68 -8.88
C LEU A 123 2.48 10.10 -9.07
N ARG A 124 3.31 11.14 -9.10
CA ARG A 124 2.83 12.54 -9.16
C ARG A 124 1.94 12.85 -10.38
N HIS A 125 2.04 12.07 -11.45
CA HIS A 125 1.22 12.22 -12.65
C HIS A 125 -0.05 11.35 -12.62
N LEU A 126 -0.20 10.52 -11.59
CA LEU A 126 -1.19 9.46 -11.47
C LEU A 126 -2.16 9.66 -10.29
N VAL A 127 -1.80 10.50 -9.30
CA VAL A 127 -2.55 10.70 -8.05
C VAL A 127 -3.02 12.15 -7.91
N ASN A 128 -4.17 12.37 -7.26
CA ASN A 128 -4.71 13.71 -6.99
C ASN A 128 -4.16 14.32 -5.70
N ALA A 129 -3.78 13.46 -4.75
CA ALA A 129 -3.17 13.81 -3.48
C ALA A 129 -2.23 12.67 -3.07
N ALA A 130 -1.14 13.02 -2.41
CA ALA A 130 -0.21 12.09 -1.80
C ALA A 130 0.47 12.81 -0.62
N CYS A 131 0.85 12.05 0.39
CA CYS A 131 1.71 12.50 1.48
C CYS A 131 2.60 11.32 1.86
N ASP A 132 3.73 11.60 2.50
CA ASP A 132 4.48 10.54 3.14
C ASP A 132 3.85 10.14 4.49
N ILE A 133 4.15 8.93 4.94
CA ILE A 133 3.77 8.43 6.27
C ILE A 133 4.94 8.64 7.23
N SER A 134 4.89 9.74 7.99
CA SER A 134 5.93 10.16 8.92
C SER A 134 5.41 10.28 10.37
N ASP A 135 4.17 10.71 10.56
CA ASP A 135 3.52 10.83 11.88
C ASP A 135 2.50 9.70 12.14
N GLY A 136 2.38 8.78 11.19
CA GLY A 136 1.52 7.61 11.26
C GLY A 136 0.34 7.69 10.31
N THR A 137 -0.10 6.54 9.81
CA THR A 137 -1.13 6.46 8.76
C THR A 137 -2.41 7.20 9.10
N VAL A 138 -2.85 7.16 10.37
CA VAL A 138 -4.08 7.87 10.78
C VAL A 138 -3.89 9.39 10.71
N VAL A 139 -2.76 9.90 11.19
CA VAL A 139 -2.48 11.34 11.24
C VAL A 139 -2.29 11.89 9.84
N ASP A 140 -1.43 11.25 9.05
CA ASP A 140 -1.08 11.70 7.70
C ASP A 140 -2.26 11.59 6.73
N LEU A 141 -3.04 10.50 6.83
CA LEU A 141 -4.28 10.40 6.06
C LEU A 141 -5.29 11.48 6.46
N GLN A 142 -5.46 11.76 7.76
CA GLN A 142 -6.36 12.81 8.23
C GLN A 142 -5.99 14.17 7.64
N ASN A 143 -4.70 14.46 7.47
CA ASN A 143 -4.23 15.68 6.82
C ASN A 143 -4.69 15.75 5.35
N ILE A 144 -4.54 14.66 4.58
CA ILE A 144 -5.09 14.58 3.21
C ILE A 144 -6.60 14.79 3.21
N LEU A 145 -7.33 14.09 4.07
CA LEU A 145 -8.80 14.12 4.13
C LEU A 145 -9.35 15.51 4.45
N ASN A 146 -8.73 16.20 5.42
CA ASN A 146 -9.11 17.56 5.80
C ASN A 146 -8.91 18.56 4.65
N ASN A 147 -7.75 18.50 3.99
CA ASN A 147 -7.46 19.37 2.84
C ASN A 147 -8.32 19.03 1.62
N SER A 148 -8.72 17.77 1.48
CA SER A 148 -9.55 17.27 0.38
C SER A 148 -11.06 17.36 0.66
N GLN A 149 -11.45 17.75 1.87
CA GLN A 149 -12.85 17.85 2.33
C GLN A 149 -13.64 16.54 2.14
N CYS A 150 -13.01 15.40 2.42
CA CYS A 150 -13.61 14.08 2.26
C CYS A 150 -13.29 13.15 3.45
N GLY A 151 -13.81 11.92 3.41
CA GLY A 151 -13.50 10.87 4.39
C GLY A 151 -12.93 9.62 3.71
N ALA A 152 -12.37 8.71 4.51
CA ALA A 152 -11.89 7.41 4.04
C ALA A 152 -12.37 6.27 4.94
N LYS A 153 -12.40 5.06 4.38
CA LYS A 153 -12.63 3.81 5.11
C LYS A 153 -11.39 2.95 4.99
N ILE A 154 -10.75 2.65 6.12
CA ILE A 154 -9.58 1.77 6.20
C ILE A 154 -10.04 0.35 6.51
N TYR A 155 -9.51 -0.62 5.78
CA TYR A 155 -9.71 -2.05 6.01
C TYR A 155 -8.46 -2.61 6.72
N LEU A 156 -8.58 -2.90 8.01
CA LEU A 156 -7.44 -3.28 8.87
C LEU A 156 -6.78 -4.60 8.45
N ASP A 157 -7.59 -5.53 7.92
CA ASP A 157 -7.18 -6.81 7.35
C ASP A 157 -6.34 -6.67 6.07
N ARG A 158 -6.22 -5.46 5.55
CA ARG A 158 -5.54 -5.14 4.28
C ARG A 158 -4.39 -4.16 4.43
N LEU A 159 -4.09 -3.73 5.65
CA LEU A 159 -2.88 -2.95 5.89
C LEU A 159 -1.67 -3.81 5.50
N PRO A 160 -0.76 -3.29 4.65
CA PRO A 160 0.41 -4.05 4.28
C PRO A 160 1.40 -4.01 5.44
N ILE A 161 1.48 -5.12 6.15
CA ILE A 161 2.38 -5.29 7.28
C ILE A 161 3.42 -6.32 6.89
N SER A 162 4.69 -6.05 7.18
CA SER A 162 5.77 -6.97 6.85
C SER A 162 5.62 -8.29 7.61
N SER A 163 6.07 -9.40 6.99
CA SER A 163 6.13 -10.69 7.69
C SER A 163 7.12 -10.67 8.85
N TYR A 164 8.15 -9.81 8.79
CA TYR A 164 9.09 -9.59 9.89
C TYR A 164 8.39 -9.03 11.13
N LEU A 165 7.37 -8.19 10.95
CA LEU A 165 6.55 -7.70 12.05
C LEU A 165 5.49 -8.74 12.46
N LEU A 166 4.66 -9.20 11.51
CA LEU A 166 3.52 -10.09 11.80
C LEU A 166 3.92 -11.41 12.49
N ASN A 167 5.10 -11.94 12.19
CA ASN A 167 5.56 -13.20 12.79
C ASN A 167 6.11 -13.04 14.22
N ASN A 168 6.32 -11.81 14.70
CA ASN A 168 7.02 -11.53 15.96
C ASN A 168 6.20 -10.73 16.97
N VAL A 169 5.01 -10.26 16.62
CA VAL A 169 4.10 -9.55 17.53
C VAL A 169 2.66 -10.02 17.36
N GLU A 170 1.82 -9.76 18.34
CA GLU A 170 0.38 -10.00 18.19
C GLU A 170 -0.21 -9.12 17.09
N TYR A 171 -1.17 -9.65 16.33
CA TYR A 171 -1.80 -8.93 15.22
C TYR A 171 -2.34 -7.54 15.63
N LYS A 172 -2.95 -7.44 16.82
CA LYS A 172 -3.45 -6.16 17.34
C LYS A 172 -2.34 -5.13 17.55
N GLN A 173 -1.16 -5.57 18.01
CA GLN A 173 0.00 -4.72 18.19
C GLN A 173 0.59 -4.31 16.83
N ALA A 174 0.67 -5.23 15.87
CA ALA A 174 1.10 -4.92 14.51
C ALA A 174 0.21 -3.84 13.86
N ILE A 175 -1.12 -3.97 14.00
CA ILE A 175 -2.08 -2.97 13.51
C ILE A 175 -1.89 -1.63 14.22
N SER A 176 -1.64 -1.65 15.53
CA SER A 176 -1.36 -0.41 16.28
C SER A 176 -0.12 0.29 15.76
N PHE A 177 0.96 -0.44 15.49
CA PHE A 177 2.17 0.13 14.91
C PHE A 177 1.92 0.66 13.51
N ALA A 178 1.18 -0.06 12.66
CA ALA A 178 0.87 0.38 11.31
C ALA A 178 0.02 1.67 11.29
N LEU A 179 -0.96 1.80 12.19
CA LEU A 179 -1.88 2.94 12.18
C LEU A 179 -1.34 4.20 12.87
N TYR A 180 -0.70 4.00 14.03
CA TYR A 180 -0.34 5.07 14.97
C TYR A 180 1.16 5.15 15.24
N GLY A 181 1.95 4.30 14.57
CA GLY A 181 3.40 4.49 14.51
C GLY A 181 3.75 5.73 13.71
N GLY A 182 4.93 5.71 13.11
CA GLY A 182 5.43 6.82 12.32
C GLY A 182 6.82 6.48 11.81
N GLU A 183 7.44 7.44 11.13
CA GLU A 183 8.78 7.34 10.59
C GLU A 183 8.98 6.14 9.65
N ASP A 184 7.91 5.66 9.01
CA ASP A 184 8.00 4.63 7.97
C ASP A 184 8.50 5.23 6.65
N TYR A 185 8.24 6.52 6.41
CA TYR A 185 8.60 7.31 5.21
C TYR A 185 8.12 6.67 3.90
N GLU A 186 6.93 6.10 3.98
CA GLU A 186 6.22 5.48 2.86
C GLU A 186 5.27 6.46 2.18
N LEU A 187 4.70 6.10 1.02
CA LEU A 187 3.78 6.94 0.23
C LEU A 187 2.43 6.25 0.00
#